data_AF-A0A6C2CCK6-F1
#
_entry.id   AF-A0A6C2CCK6-F1
#
_cell.length_a   1.000
_cell.length_b   1.000
_cell.length_c   1.000
_cell.angle_alpha   90.00
_cell.angle_beta   90.00
_cell.angle_gamma   90.00
#
_symmetry.space_group_name_H-M   'P 1'
#
loop_
_entity.id
_entity.type
_entity.pdbx_description
1 polymer ?
#
loop_
_entity_poly.entity_id
_entity_poly.type
_entity_poly.pdbx_seq_one_letter_code
_entity_poly.pdbx_strand_id
1 'polypeptide(L)' 'MLNAEQSVEITVLHRHGMSIRALVDITGCARNTIRKYLRADGKPAVKERAKRVEKLDPFKP' A
#
# COMPACT_ATOMS: atom_id res chain seq x y z
N MET A 1 -3.78 -4.69 -0.63
CA MET A 1 -3.58 -3.24 -0.39
C MET A 1 -4.28 -2.92 0.91
N LEU A 2 -3.72 -2.05 1.75
CA LEU A 2 -4.40 -1.62 2.97
C LEU A 2 -5.61 -0.78 2.62
N ASN A 3 -6.65 -0.88 3.44
CA ASN A 3 -7.84 -0.05 3.32
C ASN A 3 -7.54 1.39 3.80
N ALA A 4 -8.54 2.27 3.68
CA ALA A 4 -8.43 3.66 4.07
C ALA A 4 -8.11 3.84 5.56
N GLU A 5 -8.80 3.08 6.40
CA GLU A 5 -8.72 3.17 7.86
C GLU A 5 -7.33 2.77 8.35
N GLN A 6 -6.83 1.62 7.90
CA GLN A 6 -5.49 1.13 8.21
C GLN A 6 -4.40 2.11 7.77
N SER A 7 -4.58 2.80 6.63
CA SER A 7 -3.61 3.80 6.18
C SER A 7 -3.56 5.02 7.08
N VAL A 8 -4.72 5.47 7.58
CA VAL A 8 -4.81 6.60 8.53
C VAL A 8 -4.23 6.18 9.87
N GLU A 9 -4.59 4.99 10.36
CA GLU A 9 -4.07 4.43 11.61
C GLU A 9 -2.53 4.39 11.61
N ILE A 10 -1.89 3.81 10.60
CA ILE A 10 -0.42 3.78 10.48
C ILE A 10 0.18 5.20 10.53
N THR A 11 -0.44 6.16 9.85
CA THR A 11 0.06 7.54 9.79
C THR A 11 -0.06 8.26 11.12
N VAL A 12 -1.19 8.09 11.81
CA VAL A 12 -1.44 8.67 13.14
C VAL A 12 -0.47 8.07 14.16
N LEU A 13 -0.35 6.74 14.20
CA LEU A 13 0.55 6.05 15.11
C LEU A 13 2.02 6.44 14.89
N HIS A 14 2.45 6.60 13.64
CA HIS A 14 3.79 7.10 13.32
C HIS A 14 3.98 8.56 13.76
N ARG A 15 2.96 9.42 13.60
CA ARG A 15 2.99 10.81 14.06
C ARG A 15 3.09 10.93 15.59
N HIS A 16 2.57 9.94 16.33
CA HIS A 16 2.77 9.81 17.77
C HIS A 16 4.16 9.28 18.17
N GLY A 17 5.08 9.09 17.23
CA GLY A 17 6.47 8.71 17.49
C GLY A 17 6.71 7.19 17.52
N MET A 18 5.74 6.37 17.12
CA MET A 18 5.96 4.93 17.08
C MET A 18 6.91 4.52 15.96
N SER A 19 7.87 3.67 16.30
CA SER A 19 8.82 3.14 15.34
C SER A 19 8.12 2.23 14.32
N ILE A 20 8.71 2.09 13.13
CA ILE A 20 8.21 1.15 12.11
C ILE A 20 8.13 -0.28 12.65
N ARG A 21 9.01 -0.67 13.59
CA ARG A 21 8.97 -2.01 14.20
C ARG A 21 7.74 -2.18 15.07
N ALA A 22 7.43 -1.21 15.92
CA ALA A 22 6.21 -1.21 16.73
C ALA A 22 4.94 -1.22 15.84
N LEU A 23 4.95 -0.48 14.73
CA LEU A 23 3.84 -0.49 13.78
C LEU A 23 3.62 -1.89 13.15
N VAL A 24 4.69 -2.63 12.85
CA VAL A 24 4.56 -4.02 12.35
C VAL A 24 3.88 -4.89 13.40
N ASP A 25 4.30 -4.78 14.67
CA ASP A 25 3.77 -5.59 15.76
C ASP A 25 2.30 -5.27 16.06
N ILE A 26 1.91 -3.99 15.99
CA ILE A 26 0.53 -3.53 16.26
C ILE A 26 -0.41 -3.82 15.09
N THR A 27 -0.01 -3.49 13.87
CA THR A 27 -0.90 -3.54 12.68
C THR A 27 -0.84 -4.89 11.94
N GLY A 28 0.13 -5.76 12.27
CA GLY A 28 0.41 -7.00 11.54
C GLY A 28 0.89 -6.78 10.10
N CYS A 29 1.13 -5.54 9.69
CA CYS A 29 1.51 -5.19 8.32
C CYS A 29 3.02 -5.38 8.11
N ALA A 30 3.39 -5.87 6.94
CA ALA A 30 4.80 -5.98 6.59
C ALA A 30 5.50 -4.61 6.56
N ARG A 31 6.79 -4.60 6.95
CA ARG A 31 7.61 -3.37 7.04
C ARG A 31 7.65 -2.56 5.75
N ASN A 32 7.70 -3.22 4.59
CA ASN A 32 7.69 -2.58 3.28
C ASN A 32 6.34 -1.88 2.99
N THR A 33 5.23 -2.47 3.43
CA THR A 33 3.89 -1.86 3.35
C THR A 33 3.86 -0.59 4.19
N ILE A 34 4.26 -0.66 5.46
CA ILE A 34 4.29 0.53 6.34
C ILE A 34 5.16 1.64 5.72
N ARG A 35 6.38 1.32 5.28
CA ARG A 35 7.26 2.30 4.62
C ARG A 35 6.66 2.89 3.35
N LYS A 36 5.95 2.08 2.55
CA LYS A 36 5.29 2.55 1.33
C LYS A 36 4.21 3.57 1.65
N TYR A 37 3.39 3.32 2.67
CA TYR A 37 2.29 4.19 3.05
C TYR A 37 2.77 5.45 3.79
N LEU A 38 3.83 5.38 4.60
CA LEU A 38 4.42 6.55 5.26
C LEU A 38 5.16 7.50 4.32
N ARG A 39 5.62 7.01 3.16
CA ARG A 39 6.32 7.82 2.14
C ARG A 39 5.39 8.46 1.13
N ALA A 40 4.15 8.00 1.04
CA ALA A 40 3.18 8.55 0.11
C ALA A 40 2.44 9.70 0.80
N ASP A 41 2.34 10.85 0.13
CA ASP A 41 1.48 11.96 0.56
C ASP A 41 0.01 11.62 0.29
N GLY A 42 -0.51 10.60 1.00
CA GLY A 42 -1.87 10.08 0.85
C GLY A 42 -1.93 8.57 0.58
N LYS A 43 -3.13 8.06 0.25
CA LYS A 43 -3.30 6.63 -0.07
C LYS A 43 -2.45 6.31 -1.31
N PRO A 44 -1.49 5.37 -1.24
CA PRO A 44 -0.70 5.00 -2.41
C PRO A 44 -1.64 4.47 -3.48
N ALA A 45 -1.76 5.23 -4.58
CA ALA A 45 -2.58 4.84 -5.71
C ALA A 45 -2.16 3.44 -6.19
N VAL A 46 -3.15 2.59 -6.45
CA VAL A 46 -2.91 1.32 -7.13
C VAL A 46 -2.40 1.69 -8.52
N LYS A 47 -1.12 1.44 -8.81
CA LYS A 47 -0.64 1.51 -10.18
C LYS A 47 -1.40 0.47 -10.98
N GLU A 48 -2.15 0.90 -11.98
CA GLU A 48 -2.72 -0.01 -12.96
C GLU A 48 -1.59 -0.84 -13.54
N ARG A 49 -1.77 -2.16 -13.49
CA ARG A 49 -0.86 -3.08 -14.15
C ARG A 49 -1.25 -3.09 -15.62
N ALA A 50 -0.26 -2.93 -16.50
CA ALA A 50 -0.49 -3.14 -17.92
C ALA A 50 -1.16 -4.50 -18.12
N LYS A 51 -2.22 -4.52 -18.91
CA LYS A 51 -2.91 -5.76 -19.24
C LYS A 51 -1.91 -6.69 -19.92
N ARG A 52 -1.87 -7.95 -19.49
CA ARG A 52 -1.04 -8.95 -20.15
C ARG A 52 -1.56 -9.14 -21.57
N VAL A 53 -0.64 -9.12 -22.55
CA VAL A 53 -1.00 -9.43 -23.94
C VAL A 53 -1.52 -10.87 -24.00
N GLU A 54 -2.75 -11.03 -24.43
CA GLU A 54 -3.41 -12.31 -24.63
C GLU A 54 -3.13 -12.81 -26.05
N LYS A 55 -3.08 -14.13 -26.23
CA LYS A 55 -2.83 -14.74 -27.56
C LYS A 55 -3.83 -14.29 -28.63
N LEU A 56 -5.04 -13.91 -28.21
CA LEU A 56 -6.12 -13.48 -29.09
C LEU A 56 -6.24 -11.96 -29.21
N ASP A 57 -5.40 -11.17 -28.54
CA ASP A 57 -5.42 -9.70 -28.68
C ASP A 57 -5.31 -9.22 -30.15
N PRO A 58 -4.52 -9.87 -31.03
CA PRO A 58 -4.48 -9.51 -32.46
C PRO A 58 -5.77 -9.81 -33.24
N PHE A 59 -6.70 -10.59 -32.67
CA PHE A 59 -7.92 -11.07 -33.33
C PHE A 59 -9.20 -10.52 -32.68
N LYS A 60 -9.10 -9.58 -31.75
CA LYS A 60 -10.27 -8.90 -31.17
C LYS A 60 -10.83 -7.88 -32.20
N PRO A 61 -12.16 -7.83 -32.42
CA PRO A 61 -12.79 -6.94 -33.39
C PRO A 61 -12.61 -5.47 -33.04
#